data_AF-A0AAE5AE56-F1
#
_entry.id   AF-A0AAE5AE56-F1
#
_cell.length_a   1.000
_cell.length_b   1.000
_cell.length_c   1.000
_cell.angle_alpha   90.00
_cell.angle_beta   90.00
_cell.angle_gamma   90.00
#
_symmetry.space_group_name_H-M   'P 1'
#
loop_
_entity.id
_entity.type
_entity.pdbx_description
1 polymer ?
#
loop_
_entity_poly.entity_id
_entity_poly.type
_entity_poly.pdbx_seq_one_letter_code
_entity_poly.pdbx_strand_id
1 'polypeptide(L)'
;MTAPLGTDVTLGFTVWPAWVGLCEDVLGMPVEPLANLEYRRGQIFWRHVDGQIVGAGRVFVPAGIRFHRIVYAYAPAGEPCGYAPLPEPLLYREATFVDIDPITNAEPV
;
A
#
# COMPACT_ATOMS: atom_id res chain seq x y z
N MET A 1 -11.02 40.45 -35.02
CA MET A 1 -10.11 39.49 -34.35
C MET A 1 -10.93 38.63 -33.42
N THR A 2 -11.17 37.38 -33.80
CA THR A 2 -11.93 36.42 -32.99
C THR A 2 -10.92 35.65 -32.14
N ALA A 3 -11.02 35.75 -30.81
CA ALA A 3 -10.16 34.96 -29.92
C ALA A 3 -10.46 33.46 -30.14
N PRO A 4 -9.45 32.57 -30.07
CA PRO A 4 -9.71 31.14 -30.14
C PRO A 4 -10.55 30.76 -28.91
N LEU A 5 -11.65 30.02 -29.15
CA LEU A 5 -12.41 29.37 -28.08
C LEU A 5 -11.46 28.52 -27.26
N GLY A 6 -11.30 28.86 -25.98
CA GLY A 6 -10.47 28.12 -25.04
C GLY A 6 -10.89 26.66 -25.07
N THR A 7 -10.00 25.81 -25.56
CA THR A 7 -10.20 24.36 -25.54
C THR A 7 -9.88 23.93 -24.12
N ASP A 8 -10.86 23.39 -23.40
CA ASP A 8 -10.62 22.82 -22.08
C ASP A 8 -9.61 21.67 -22.22
N VAL A 9 -8.43 21.83 -21.65
CA VAL A 9 -7.39 20.79 -21.59
C VAL A 9 -7.50 20.09 -20.25
N THR A 10 -7.90 18.82 -20.27
CA THR A 10 -7.89 17.97 -19.07
C THR A 10 -6.54 17.25 -18.96
N LEU A 11 -5.80 17.52 -17.89
CA LEU A 11 -4.60 16.78 -17.49
C LEU A 11 -5.00 15.68 -16.49
N GLY A 12 -4.62 14.44 -16.79
CA GLY A 12 -4.74 13.30 -15.87
C GLY A 12 -3.36 12.87 -15.38
N PHE A 13 -3.25 12.54 -14.09
CA PHE A 13 -2.03 11.97 -13.50
C PHE A 13 -2.39 10.71 -12.70
N THR A 14 -1.52 9.70 -12.77
CA THR A 14 -1.62 8.49 -11.95
C THR A 14 -0.83 8.72 -10.66
N VAL A 15 -1.52 8.67 -9.52
CA VAL A 15 -0.88 8.74 -8.20
C VAL A 15 -0.66 7.33 -7.68
N TRP A 16 0.58 7.00 -7.35
CA TRP A 16 0.94 5.73 -6.75
C TRP A 16 0.83 5.83 -5.22
N PRO A 17 0.50 4.74 -4.52
CA PRO A 17 0.47 4.76 -3.06
C PRO A 17 1.85 5.10 -2.50
N ALA A 18 1.88 5.77 -1.35
CA ALA A 18 3.12 6.18 -0.69
C ALA A 18 3.42 5.34 0.56
N TRP A 19 2.42 4.61 1.07
CA TRP A 19 2.51 3.82 2.29
C TRP A 19 1.93 2.43 2.06
N VAL A 20 2.54 1.45 2.71
CA VAL A 20 2.12 0.05 2.71
C VAL A 20 1.99 -0.45 4.14
N GLY A 21 1.03 -1.33 4.39
CA GLY A 21 0.75 -1.92 5.68
C GLY A 21 0.27 -3.36 5.56
N LEU A 22 -0.16 -3.93 6.69
CA LEU A 22 -0.74 -5.26 6.76
C LEU A 22 -2.08 -5.22 7.52
N CYS A 23 -3.04 -5.99 7.02
CA CYS A 23 -4.36 -6.17 7.61
C CYS A 23 -4.54 -7.57 8.16
N GLU A 24 -5.22 -7.67 9.30
CA GLU A 24 -5.90 -8.89 9.72
C GLU A 24 -7.25 -9.04 9.00
N ASP A 25 -7.85 -10.21 9.13
CA ASP A 25 -9.21 -10.47 8.67
C ASP A 25 -10.14 -10.50 9.88
N VAL A 26 -11.05 -9.52 9.94
CA VAL A 26 -12.08 -9.44 10.98
C VAL A 26 -13.43 -9.57 10.30
N LEU A 27 -14.10 -10.71 10.51
CA LEU A 27 -15.43 -11.00 9.95
C LEU A 27 -15.48 -10.87 8.41
N GLY A 28 -14.40 -11.27 7.72
CA GLY A 28 -14.30 -11.20 6.27
C GLY A 28 -13.88 -9.84 5.73
N MET A 29 -13.54 -8.89 6.61
CA MET A 29 -13.11 -7.54 6.24
C MET A 29 -11.63 -7.32 6.56
N PRO A 30 -10.84 -6.72 5.65
CA PRO A 30 -9.49 -6.29 5.96
C PRO A 30 -9.53 -5.18 7.01
N VAL A 31 -8.88 -5.41 8.16
CA VAL A 31 -8.75 -4.39 9.20
C VAL A 31 -7.27 -4.18 9.50
N GLU A 32 -6.81 -2.94 9.42
CA GLU A 32 -5.49 -2.57 9.91
C GLU A 32 -5.52 -2.43 11.44
N PRO A 33 -4.52 -2.96 12.17
CA PRO A 33 -4.46 -2.86 13.62
C PRO A 33 -3.96 -1.48 14.08
N LEU A 34 -4.58 -0.40 13.59
CA LEU A 34 -4.19 0.99 13.88
C LEU A 34 -4.31 1.36 15.36
N ALA A 35 -5.11 0.62 16.13
CA ALA A 35 -5.20 0.78 17.59
C ALA A 35 -3.97 0.21 18.33
N ASN A 36 -3.16 -0.61 17.68
CA ASN A 36 -1.94 -1.17 18.25
C ASN A 36 -0.79 -0.17 18.07
N LEU A 37 -0.21 0.30 19.18
CA LEU A 37 0.86 1.30 19.19
C LEU A 37 2.18 0.80 18.58
N GLU A 38 2.36 -0.51 18.45
CA GLU A 38 3.50 -1.11 17.76
C GLU A 38 3.31 -1.10 16.25
N TYR A 39 2.07 -1.09 15.73
CA TYR A 39 1.85 -1.13 14.29
C TYR A 39 2.26 0.18 13.62
N ARG A 40 3.07 0.08 12.56
CA ARG A 40 3.47 1.23 11.74
C ARG A 40 3.51 0.83 10.27
N ARG A 41 2.75 1.54 9.44
CA ARG A 41 2.90 1.45 7.98
C ARG A 41 4.34 1.78 7.57
N GLY A 42 4.81 1.11 6.53
CA GLY A 42 6.07 1.42 5.88
C GLY A 42 5.87 2.45 4.77
N GLN A 43 6.79 3.41 4.66
CA GLN A 43 6.85 4.26 3.47
C GLN A 43 7.37 3.43 2.29
N ILE A 44 6.75 3.61 1.12
CA ILE A 44 7.16 2.93 -0.12
C ILE A 44 8.23 3.77 -0.81
N PHE A 45 9.32 3.12 -1.18
CA PHE A 45 10.37 3.68 -2.04
C PHE A 45 10.19 3.14 -3.45
N TRP A 46 9.77 4.02 -4.37
CA TRP A 46 9.61 3.70 -5.78
C TRP A 46 10.92 3.89 -6.54
N ARG A 47 11.21 2.96 -7.44
CA ARG A 47 12.38 2.97 -8.34
C ARG A 47 11.99 2.50 -9.74
N HIS A 48 12.76 2.91 -10.75
CA HIS A 48 12.63 2.38 -12.10
C HIS A 48 13.61 1.22 -12.28
N VAL A 49 13.12 0.06 -12.72
CA VAL A 49 13.91 -1.13 -13.04
C VAL A 49 13.40 -1.68 -14.36
N ASP A 50 14.27 -1.78 -15.37
CA ASP A 50 13.95 -2.35 -16.70
C ASP A 50 12.67 -1.78 -17.35
N GLY A 51 12.45 -0.47 -17.21
CA GLY A 51 11.28 0.22 -17.76
C GLY A 51 9.99 0.06 -16.95
N GLN A 52 10.03 -0.61 -15.79
CA GLN A 52 8.91 -0.77 -14.86
C GLN A 52 9.14 0.04 -13.57
N ILE A 53 8.05 0.56 -13.00
CA ILE A 53 8.07 1.14 -11.66
C ILE A 53 7.89 0.01 -10.65
N VAL A 54 8.86 -0.14 -9.75
CA VAL A 54 8.88 -1.14 -8.69
C VAL A 54 9.04 -0.43 -7.35
N GLY A 55 8.25 -0.83 -6.36
CA GLY A 55 8.28 -0.30 -5.00
C GLY A 55 8.82 -1.32 -4.02
N ALA A 56 9.32 -0.82 -2.89
CA ALA A 56 9.58 -1.63 -1.71
C ALA A 56 9.22 -0.83 -0.47
N GLY A 57 8.70 -1.50 0.56
CA GLY A 57 8.38 -0.88 1.84
C GLY A 57 8.66 -1.81 3.00
N ARG A 58 8.93 -1.25 4.17
CA ARG A 58 9.18 -2.00 5.41
C ARG A 58 8.17 -1.61 6.46
N VAL A 59 7.32 -2.55 6.85
CA VAL A 59 6.24 -2.38 7.83
C VAL A 59 6.72 -2.86 9.19
N PHE A 60 6.36 -2.19 10.28
CA PHE A 60 6.58 -2.72 11.64
C PHE A 60 5.25 -3.26 12.17
N VAL A 61 5.23 -4.53 12.55
CA VAL A 61 4.01 -5.23 12.96
C VAL A 61 4.10 -5.78 14.38
N PRO A 62 2.99 -5.79 15.14
CA PRO A 62 2.92 -6.41 16.45
C PRO A 62 2.98 -7.94 16.39
N ALA A 63 3.33 -8.55 17.52
CA ALA A 63 3.19 -9.99 17.74
C ALA A 63 1.72 -10.42 17.84
N GLY A 64 1.43 -11.69 17.54
CA GLY A 64 0.15 -12.33 17.84
C GLY A 64 -1.02 -11.95 16.94
N ILE A 65 -0.84 -11.01 16.01
CA ILE A 65 -1.83 -10.69 14.97
C ILE A 65 -1.55 -11.54 13.74
N ARG A 66 -2.60 -12.16 13.20
CA ARG A 66 -2.55 -12.92 11.96
C ARG A 66 -2.91 -12.00 10.79
N PHE A 67 -1.95 -11.71 9.93
CA PHE A 67 -2.13 -10.83 8.77
C PHE A 67 -2.48 -11.65 7.53
N HIS A 68 -3.45 -11.15 6.75
CA HIS A 68 -3.99 -11.85 5.58
C HIS A 68 -3.86 -11.04 4.28
N ARG A 69 -3.71 -9.72 4.38
CA ARG A 69 -3.69 -8.81 3.23
C ARG A 69 -2.67 -7.69 3.42
N ILE A 70 -2.13 -7.22 2.31
CA ILE A 70 -1.40 -5.97 2.19
C ILE A 70 -2.43 -4.86 1.98
N VAL A 71 -2.15 -3.69 2.53
CA VAL A 71 -2.94 -2.47 2.36
C VAL A 71 -2.04 -1.34 1.90
N TYR A 72 -2.59 -0.48 1.03
CA TYR A 72 -1.89 0.66 0.46
C TYR A 72 -2.60 1.95 0.84
N ALA A 73 -1.85 3.02 1.05
CA ALA A 73 -2.41 4.34 1.35
C ALA A 73 -1.53 5.46 0.80
N TYR A 74 -2.12 6.65 0.65
CA TYR A 74 -1.38 7.86 0.27
C TYR A 74 -0.73 8.57 1.48
N ALA A 75 -1.16 8.26 2.71
CA ALA A 75 -0.68 8.88 3.94
C ALA A 75 -0.40 7.84 5.04
N PRO A 76 0.48 8.14 6.01
CA PRO A 76 0.88 7.18 7.05
C PRO A 76 -0.28 6.72 7.94
N ALA A 77 -1.25 7.60 8.18
CA ALA A 77 -2.45 7.33 8.96
C ALA A 77 -3.74 7.74 8.22
N GLY A 78 -3.72 7.66 6.87
CA GLY A 78 -4.88 7.97 6.03
C GLY A 78 -5.70 6.74 5.64
N GLU A 79 -6.84 7.00 5.00
CA GLU A 79 -7.68 5.95 4.44
C GLU A 79 -6.91 5.08 3.44
N PRO A 80 -7.15 3.76 3.44
CA PRO A 80 -6.64 2.85 2.43
C PRO A 80 -7.09 3.24 1.01
N CYS A 81 -6.18 3.16 0.05
CA CYS A 81 -6.47 3.33 -1.37
C CYS A 81 -6.50 2.01 -2.15
N GLY A 82 -6.18 0.89 -1.50
CA GLY A 82 -6.22 -0.44 -2.12
C GLY A 82 -5.71 -1.54 -1.21
N TYR A 83 -5.97 -2.79 -1.61
CA TYR A 83 -5.55 -4.00 -0.89
C TYR A 83 -5.04 -5.04 -1.88
N ALA A 84 -4.14 -5.89 -1.41
CA ALA A 84 -3.71 -7.10 -2.12
C ALA A 84 -3.69 -8.30 -1.18
N PRO A 85 -4.03 -9.51 -1.65
CA PRO A 85 -3.91 -10.72 -0.82
C PRO A 85 -2.44 -11.04 -0.55
N LEU A 86 -2.15 -11.55 0.65
CA LEU A 86 -0.89 -12.24 0.89
C LEU A 86 -0.98 -13.67 0.30
N PRO A 87 0.12 -14.24 -0.22
CA PRO A 87 0.16 -15.63 -0.67
C PRO A 87 -0.20 -16.63 0.45
N GLU A 88 0.23 -16.31 1.67
CA GLU A 88 -0.12 -17.05 2.89
C GLU A 88 -0.27 -16.08 4.07
N PRO A 89 -1.12 -16.40 5.07
CA PRO A 89 -1.24 -15.55 6.24
C PRO A 89 0.05 -15.52 7.07
N LEU A 90 0.45 -14.33 7.53
CA LEU A 90 1.64 -14.12 8.34
C LEU A 90 1.28 -14.02 9.82
N LEU A 91 2.01 -14.70 10.69
CA LEU A 91 1.86 -14.62 12.13
C LEU A 91 3.24 -14.57 12.79
N TYR A 92 3.50 -13.52 13.56
CA TYR A 92 4.77 -13.30 14.22
C TYR A 92 4.66 -13.51 15.73
N ARG A 93 5.69 -14.12 16.32
CA ARG A 93 5.77 -14.38 17.77
C ARG A 93 6.24 -13.16 18.56
N GLU A 94 6.95 -12.25 17.90
CA GLU A 94 7.48 -11.01 18.45
C GLU A 94 7.23 -9.88 17.46
N ALA A 95 7.14 -8.65 17.95
CA ALA A 95 7.00 -7.49 17.09
C ALA A 95 8.24 -7.36 16.19
N THR A 96 8.04 -7.19 14.90
CA THR A 96 9.13 -7.27 13.92
C THR A 96 8.89 -6.41 12.69
N PHE A 97 9.97 -6.21 11.93
CA PHE A 97 9.90 -5.61 10.61
C PHE A 97 9.56 -6.67 9.55
N VAL A 98 8.68 -6.30 8.63
CA VAL A 98 8.28 -7.10 7.47
C VAL A 98 8.59 -6.32 6.22
N ASP A 99 9.45 -6.90 5.38
CA ASP A 99 9.78 -6.34 4.07
C ASP A 99 8.72 -6.76 3.04
N ILE A 100 8.18 -5.77 2.34
CA ILE A 100 7.26 -5.93 1.22
C ILE A 100 7.99 -5.46 -0.03
N ASP A 101 8.55 -6.42 -0.76
CA ASP A 101 9.35 -6.24 -1.99
C ASP A 101 9.22 -7.50 -2.86
N PRO A 102 8.92 -7.41 -4.17
CA PRO A 102 8.59 -6.19 -4.91
C PRO A 102 7.12 -5.79 -4.80
N ILE A 103 6.85 -4.48 -4.82
CA ILE A 103 5.52 -3.92 -5.07
C ILE A 103 5.47 -3.51 -6.55
N THR A 104 4.59 -4.14 -7.31
CA THR A 104 4.45 -3.91 -8.75
C THR A 104 3.00 -3.61 -9.12
N ASN A 105 2.79 -2.81 -10.16
CA ASN A 105 1.47 -2.54 -10.73
C ASN A 105 1.05 -3.59 -11.78
N ALA A 106 1.39 -4.87 -11.57
CA ALA A 106 0.98 -5.90 -12.52
C ALA A 106 -0.56 -5.97 -12.57
N GLU A 107 -1.11 -6.03 -13.79
CA GLU A 107 -2.55 -6.30 -13.95
C GLU A 107 -2.89 -7.63 -13.25
N PRO A 108 -4.02 -7.71 -12.53
CA PRO A 108 -4.51 -9.01 -12.08
C PRO A 108 -4.76 -9.87 -13.34
N VAL A 109 -4.00 -10.95 -13.46
CA VAL A 109 -4.20 -11.98 -14.50
C VAL A 109 -5.53 -12.68 -14.29
#